data_AF-A0A075I1B0-F1
#
_entry.id   AF-A0A075I1B0-F1
#
_cell.length_a   1.000
_cell.length_b   1.000
_cell.length_c   1.000
_cell.angle_alpha   90.00
_cell.angle_beta   90.00
_cell.angle_gamma   90.00
#
_symmetry.space_group_name_H-M   'P 1'
#
loop_
_entity.id
_entity.type
_entity.pdbx_description
1 polymer ?
#
loop_
_entity_poly.entity_id
_entity_poly.type
_entity_poly.pdbx_seq_one_letter_code
_entity_poly.pdbx_strand_id
1 'polypeptide(L)'
;MINQTISNLDFDVTPDEKTIVVESLRTEGTVVIHACFGTRINSTLATILSSLLSSVLGYIVESRSDAYRIVLTSNSRLHKKYLLRP
;
A
#
# COMPACT_ATOMS: atom_id res chain seq x y z
N MET A 1 -9.34 -1.59 34.14
CA MET A 1 -10.25 -1.30 33.01
C MET A 1 -9.49 -1.60 31.72
N ILE A 2 -9.94 -2.59 30.97
CA ILE A 2 -9.42 -2.88 29.62
C ILE A 2 -10.13 -1.94 28.64
N ASN A 3 -9.36 -1.15 27.89
CA ASN A 3 -9.89 -0.17 26.96
C ASN A 3 -10.36 -0.90 25.68
N GLN A 4 -11.68 -1.09 25.51
CA GLN A 4 -12.28 -1.86 24.41
C GLN A 4 -12.51 -1.02 23.13
N THR A 5 -11.87 0.15 23.03
CA THR A 5 -12.07 1.08 21.90
C THR A 5 -11.70 0.46 20.56
N ILE A 6 -10.65 -0.36 20.52
CA ILE A 6 -10.17 -1.00 19.27
C ILE A 6 -11.13 -2.11 18.83
N SER A 7 -11.69 -2.88 19.77
CA SER A 7 -12.66 -3.94 19.48
C SER A 7 -14.02 -3.43 18.98
N ASN A 8 -14.32 -2.14 19.20
CA ASN A 8 -15.55 -1.50 18.70
C ASN A 8 -15.35 -0.84 17.32
N LEU A 9 -14.13 -0.89 16.76
CA LEU A 9 -13.87 -0.44 15.40
C LEU A 9 -14.20 -1.61 14.45
N ASP A 10 -15.06 -1.33 13.49
CA ASP A 10 -15.52 -2.32 12.51
C ASP A 10 -14.43 -2.48 11.42
N PHE A 11 -13.51 -3.42 11.65
CA PHE A 11 -12.47 -3.77 10.69
C PHE A 11 -12.86 -5.06 9.95
N ASP A 12 -13.15 -4.95 8.65
CA ASP A 12 -13.50 -6.12 7.82
C ASP A 12 -12.30 -7.07 7.65
N VAL A 13 -11.09 -6.51 7.48
CA VAL A 13 -9.83 -7.26 7.33
C VAL A 13 -8.67 -6.51 7.98
N THR A 14 -7.92 -7.18 8.85
CA THR A 14 -6.68 -6.65 9.44
C THR A 14 -5.47 -7.27 8.71
N PRO A 15 -4.46 -6.47 8.30
CA PRO A 15 -3.25 -7.00 7.72
C PRO A 15 -2.45 -7.82 8.75
N ASP A 16 -1.95 -8.97 8.31
CA ASP A 16 -1.12 -9.88 9.11
C ASP A 16 0.01 -10.47 8.24
N GLU A 17 0.74 -11.46 8.76
CA GLU A 17 1.85 -12.11 8.04
C GLU A 17 1.43 -12.90 6.78
N LYS A 18 0.13 -13.20 6.64
CA LYS A 18 -0.47 -13.99 5.54
C LYS A 18 -1.42 -13.16 4.69
N THR A 19 -1.81 -11.98 5.17
CA THR A 19 -2.87 -11.14 4.60
C THR A 19 -2.32 -9.76 4.30
N ILE A 20 -2.16 -9.47 3.00
CA ILE A 20 -1.82 -8.13 2.51
C ILE A 20 -3.12 -7.38 2.24
N VAL A 21 -3.25 -6.17 2.77
CA VAL A 21 -4.39 -5.28 2.52
C VAL A 21 -3.94 -4.13 1.61
N VAL A 22 -4.69 -3.86 0.54
CA VAL A 22 -4.37 -2.79 -0.42
C VAL A 22 -5.50 -1.79 -0.47
N GLU A 23 -5.20 -0.55 -0.08
CA GLU A 23 -6.11 0.59 -0.06
C GLU A 23 -5.77 1.57 -1.18
N SER A 24 -6.80 2.13 -1.81
CA SER A 24 -6.64 3.10 -2.90
C SER A 24 -7.40 4.37 -2.60
N LEU A 25 -6.65 5.43 -2.29
CA LEU A 25 -7.16 6.79 -2.14
C LEU A 25 -7.17 7.44 -3.53
N ARG A 26 -8.23 7.13 -4.29
CA ARG A 26 -8.35 7.52 -5.71
C ARG A 26 -8.34 9.03 -5.95
N THR A 27 -8.82 9.81 -4.99
CA THR A 27 -8.84 11.28 -5.04
C THR A 27 -7.45 11.87 -4.88
N GLU A 28 -6.56 11.18 -4.17
CA GLU A 28 -5.20 11.65 -3.84
C GLU A 28 -4.11 10.98 -4.68
N GLY A 29 -4.49 10.14 -5.66
CA GLY A 29 -3.53 9.41 -6.48
C GLY A 29 -2.60 8.54 -5.64
N THR A 30 -3.07 8.05 -4.49
CA THR A 30 -2.26 7.33 -3.50
C THR A 30 -2.79 5.92 -3.30
N VAL A 31 -1.88 4.97 -3.19
CA VAL A 31 -2.14 3.58 -2.83
C VAL A 31 -1.32 3.23 -1.60
N VAL A 32 -1.96 2.60 -0.62
CA VAL A 32 -1.30 2.09 0.58
C VAL A 32 -1.41 0.57 0.56
N ILE A 33 -0.27 -0.10 0.61
CA ILE A 33 -0.15 -1.55 0.72
C ILE A 33 0.29 -1.83 2.15
N HIS A 34 -0.60 -2.38 2.96
CA HIS A 34 -0.31 -2.80 4.33
C HIS A 34 0.27 -4.21 4.29
N ALA A 35 1.54 -4.34 4.66
CA ALA A 35 2.31 -5.56 4.61
C ALA A 35 3.35 -5.61 5.74
N CYS A 36 3.22 -6.59 6.63
CA CYS A 36 4.06 -6.76 7.81
C CYS A 36 5.37 -7.54 7.53
N PHE A 37 6.03 -7.28 6.39
CA PHE A 37 7.26 -8.00 6.00
C PHE A 37 8.56 -7.38 6.57
N GLY A 38 8.46 -6.23 7.23
CA GLY A 38 9.61 -5.51 7.77
C GLY A 38 10.28 -4.57 6.77
N THR A 39 11.14 -3.69 7.29
CA THR A 39 11.62 -2.49 6.58
C THR A 39 12.43 -2.79 5.32
N ARG A 40 13.33 -3.79 5.37
CA ARG A 40 14.21 -4.12 4.23
C ARG A 40 13.41 -4.65 3.05
N ILE A 41 12.53 -5.62 3.31
CA ILE A 41 11.68 -6.23 2.28
C ILE A 41 10.74 -5.17 1.69
N ASN A 42 10.08 -4.39 2.55
CA ASN A 42 9.16 -3.36 2.10
C ASN A 42 9.86 -2.26 1.29
N SER A 43 11.08 -1.86 1.64
CA SER A 43 11.85 -0.86 0.88
C SER A 43 12.26 -1.38 -0.52
N THR A 44 12.65 -2.65 -0.61
CA THR A 44 12.94 -3.29 -1.90
C THR A 44 11.69 -3.37 -2.76
N LEU A 45 10.57 -3.86 -2.20
CA LEU A 45 9.29 -3.93 -2.92
C LEU A 45 8.81 -2.55 -3.36
N ALA A 46 8.90 -1.54 -2.49
CA ALA A 46 8.54 -0.16 -2.79
C ALA A 46 9.30 0.39 -4.00
N THR A 47 10.61 0.15 -4.06
CA THR A 47 11.47 0.59 -5.16
C THR A 47 11.08 -0.10 -6.47
N ILE A 48 10.88 -1.42 -6.44
CA ILE A 48 10.48 -2.21 -7.63
C ILE A 48 9.11 -1.77 -8.14
N LEU A 49 8.13 -1.62 -7.24
CA LEU A 49 6.77 -1.22 -7.59
C LEU A 49 6.74 0.21 -8.15
N SER A 50 7.45 1.15 -7.54
CA SER A 50 7.58 2.52 -8.05
C SER A 50 8.16 2.55 -9.46
N SER A 51 9.24 1.80 -9.70
CA SER A 51 9.88 1.74 -11.01
C SER A 51 8.95 1.13 -12.08
N LEU A 52 8.32 0.00 -11.78
CA LEU A 52 7.37 -0.68 -12.69
C LEU A 52 6.17 0.20 -13.01
N LEU A 53 5.52 0.76 -11.99
CA LEU A 53 4.33 1.59 -12.19
C LEU A 53 4.68 2.88 -12.93
N SER A 54 5.84 3.48 -12.64
CA SER A 54 6.28 4.66 -13.38
C SER A 54 6.47 4.37 -14.87
N SER A 55 7.04 3.21 -15.19
CA SER A 55 7.22 2.77 -16.58
C SER A 55 5.88 2.50 -17.29
N VAL A 56 4.90 1.91 -16.60
CA VAL A 56 3.58 1.59 -17.18
C VAL A 56 2.70 2.83 -17.33
N LEU A 57 2.77 3.77 -16.38
CA LEU A 57 1.90 4.94 -16.34
C LEU A 57 2.45 6.12 -17.14
N GLY A 58 3.78 6.19 -17.36
CA GLY A 58 4.43 7.35 -17.96
C GLY A 58 4.50 8.56 -17.02
N TYR A 59 4.26 8.36 -15.73
CA TYR A 59 4.35 9.37 -14.68
C TYR A 59 5.27 8.87 -13.57
N ILE A 60 5.91 9.80 -12.87
CA ILE A 60 6.69 9.45 -11.69
C ILE A 60 5.74 8.93 -10.60
N VAL A 61 6.09 7.79 -10.02
CA VAL A 61 5.43 7.21 -8.85
C VAL A 61 6.42 7.28 -7.69
N GLU A 62 6.14 8.12 -6.71
CA GLU A 62 6.94 8.20 -5.49
C GLU A 62 6.60 7.03 -4.57
N SER A 63 7.60 6.50 -3.88
CA SER A 63 7.41 5.43 -2.90
C SER A 63 7.97 5.77 -1.54
N ARG A 64 7.22 5.45 -0.48
CA ARG A 64 7.66 5.47 0.91
C ARG A 64 7.34 4.12 1.54
N SER A 65 8.18 3.64 2.43
CA SER A 65 7.93 2.36 3.10
C SER A 65 8.44 2.37 4.54
N ASP A 66 7.75 1.64 5.41
CA ASP A 66 8.18 1.34 6.77
C ASP A 66 8.03 -0.17 7.03
N ALA A 67 8.09 -0.60 8.29
CA ALA A 67 8.02 -2.02 8.65
C ALA A 67 6.66 -2.67 8.35
N TYR A 68 5.60 -1.87 8.18
CA TYR A 68 4.21 -2.33 8.14
C TYR A 68 3.47 -1.92 6.87
N ARG A 69 3.98 -0.94 6.10
CA ARG A 69 3.30 -0.46 4.90
C ARG A 69 4.26 0.05 3.82
N ILE A 70 3.74 0.06 2.60
CA ILE A 70 4.31 0.70 1.42
C ILE A 70 3.27 1.69 0.89
N VAL A 71 3.67 2.94 0.71
CA VAL A 71 2.84 4.01 0.16
C VAL A 71 3.39 4.38 -1.22
N LEU A 72 2.51 4.37 -2.22
CA LEU A 72 2.80 4.73 -3.60
C LEU A 72 1.92 5.91 -3.98
N THR A 73 2.53 7.01 -4.40
CA THR A 73 1.81 8.25 -4.76
C THR A 73 2.21 8.71 -6.15
N SER A 74 1.25 9.15 -6.93
CA SER A 74 1.49 9.74 -8.25
C SER A 74 0.54 10.90 -8.50
N ASN A 75 1.01 11.87 -9.28
CA ASN A 75 0.15 12.93 -9.82
C ASN A 75 -0.86 12.40 -10.86
N SER A 76 -0.71 11.14 -11.29
CA SER A 76 -1.64 10.43 -12.16
C SER A 76 -2.56 9.49 -11.37
N ARG A 77 -3.73 9.16 -11.92
CA ARG A 77 -4.68 8.25 -11.26
C ARG A 77 -4.12 6.82 -11.20
N LEU A 78 -3.69 6.40 -10.01
CA LEU A 78 -3.38 5.00 -9.70
C LEU A 78 -4.67 4.18 -9.58
N HIS A 79 -5.07 3.54 -10.68
CA HIS A 79 -6.22 2.62 -10.67
C HIS A 79 -5.83 1.24 -10.12
N LYS A 80 -6.73 0.63 -9.34
CA LYS A 80 -6.64 -0.75 -8.82
C LYS A 80 -6.26 -1.79 -9.89
N LYS A 81 -6.64 -1.56 -11.16
CA LYS A 81 -6.31 -2.42 -12.30
C LYS A 81 -4.81 -2.62 -12.54
N TYR A 82 -3.97 -1.67 -12.12
CA TYR A 82 -2.51 -1.77 -12.31
C TYR A 82 -1.83 -2.62 -11.24
N LEU A 83 -2.52 -2.92 -10.14
CA LEU A 83 -1.99 -3.71 -9.02
C LEU A 83 -2.54 -5.14 -8.97
N LEU A 84 -3.70 -5.41 -9.59
CA LEU A 84 -4.42 -6.69 -9.49
C LEU A 84 -4.69 -7.37 -10.83
N ARG A 85 -3.95 -7.01 -11.89
CA ARG A 85 -4.05 -7.75 -13.14
C ARG A 85 -3.20 -9.04 -13.03
N PRO A 86 -3.77 -10.23 -13.27
CA PRO A 86 -2.98 -11.47 -13.34
C PRO A 86 -2.00 -11.44 -14.51
#